data_AF-A0A7C3GLW8-F1
#
_entry.id   AF-A0A7C3GLW8-F1
#
_cell.length_a   1.000
_cell.length_b   1.000
_cell.length_c   1.000
_cell.angle_alpha   90.00
_cell.angle_beta   90.00
_cell.angle_gamma   90.00
#
_symmetry.space_group_name_H-M   'P 1'
#
loop_
_entity.id
_entity.type
_entity.pdbx_description
1 polymer ?
#
loop_
_entity_poly.entity_id
_entity_poly.type
_entity_poly.pdbx_seq_one_letter_code
_entity_poly.pdbx_strand_id
1 'polypeptide(L)'
;MSRYSSITKPATLVDTRLQFKRRVFQTSFFLLFIFAPVFNIFRLDLNLGHFIFFGQNWTLGLEALMAGKGSALEAVLNIIVRAFLPLLGLVILFGWTSWKYGRLYCGWLCPHFSVVEMINNLMRKASGKFSLWDKKTSLYNTSGKKIQPRKSYWWLVISAVVGFAFLWAVVFLTYLLPPKEIYYNLLHFSLTRNQMLFVGVATFLLSIEFMFARHLFCRFACAVGVFQSLVWMANKRAMVVSFNRKNA
;
A
#
# COMPACT_ATOMS: atom_id res chain seq x y z
N MET A 1 2.86 -34.25 -25.03
CA MET A 1 3.03 -32.79 -25.13
C MET A 1 1.96 -32.23 -26.05
N SER A 2 0.81 -31.83 -25.49
CA SER A 2 -0.29 -31.26 -26.27
C SER A 2 0.10 -29.86 -26.77
N ARG A 3 0.07 -29.65 -28.09
CA ARG A 3 0.28 -28.35 -28.72
C ARG A 3 -0.92 -27.47 -28.37
N TYR A 4 -0.74 -26.51 -27.49
CA TYR A 4 -1.69 -25.41 -27.33
C TYR A 4 -1.76 -24.64 -28.66
N SER A 5 -2.94 -24.64 -29.28
CA SER A 5 -3.25 -23.81 -30.44
C SER A 5 -2.85 -22.37 -30.15
N SER A 6 -2.01 -21.80 -31.01
CA SER A 6 -1.69 -20.38 -31.01
C SER A 6 -2.98 -19.57 -31.04
N ILE A 7 -3.28 -18.87 -29.95
CA ILE A 7 -4.38 -17.91 -29.88
C ILE A 7 -4.09 -16.81 -30.89
N THR A 8 -4.67 -16.97 -32.08
CA THR A 8 -4.59 -16.03 -33.20
C THR A 8 -5.66 -14.98 -32.98
N LYS A 9 -5.25 -13.90 -32.28
CA LYS A 9 -5.78 -12.52 -32.18
C LYS A 9 -5.73 -12.06 -30.71
N PRO A 10 -4.72 -11.29 -30.29
CA PRO A 10 -4.72 -10.66 -28.98
C PRO A 10 -5.55 -9.38 -29.06
N ALA A 11 -6.85 -9.53 -29.31
CA ALA A 11 -7.82 -8.49 -29.00
C ALA A 11 -8.64 -8.98 -27.80
N THR A 12 -7.94 -9.34 -26.70
CA THR A 12 -8.59 -9.34 -25.40
C THR A 12 -8.92 -7.88 -25.11
N LEU A 13 -10.15 -7.50 -25.46
CA LEU A 13 -10.75 -6.23 -25.07
C LEU A 13 -10.62 -6.13 -23.56
N VAL A 14 -9.66 -5.34 -23.11
CA VAL A 14 -9.54 -4.96 -21.71
C VAL A 14 -10.89 -4.34 -21.34
N ASP A 15 -11.63 -4.95 -20.43
CA ASP A 15 -12.91 -4.40 -19.97
C ASP A 15 -12.63 -3.03 -19.34
N THR A 16 -12.96 -1.98 -20.10
CA THR A 16 -12.72 -0.59 -19.73
C THR A 16 -13.53 -0.21 -18.50
N ARG A 17 -14.72 -0.82 -18.29
CA ARG A 17 -15.54 -0.59 -17.10
C ARG A 17 -14.88 -1.20 -15.88
N LEU A 18 -14.32 -2.40 -15.98
CA LEU A 18 -13.62 -3.04 -14.87
C LEU A 18 -12.33 -2.28 -14.50
N GLN A 19 -11.55 -1.86 -15.50
CA GLN A 19 -10.36 -1.04 -15.27
C GLN A 19 -10.69 0.32 -14.65
N PHE A 20 -11.78 0.95 -15.09
CA PHE A 20 -12.25 2.19 -14.50
C PHE A 20 -12.65 2.00 -13.04
N LYS A 21 -13.47 0.98 -12.74
CA LYS A 21 -13.84 0.62 -11.36
C LYS A 21 -12.60 0.40 -10.50
N ARG A 22 -11.60 -0.34 -11.00
CA ARG A 22 -10.34 -0.57 -10.27
C ARG A 22 -9.64 0.74 -9.92
N ARG A 23 -9.51 1.66 -10.87
CA ARG A 23 -8.88 2.97 -10.62
C ARG A 23 -9.68 3.80 -9.62
N VAL A 24 -11.01 3.77 -9.69
CA VAL A 24 -11.86 4.44 -8.70
C VAL A 24 -11.59 3.88 -7.31
N PHE A 25 -11.60 2.55 -7.13
CA PHE A 25 -11.29 1.94 -5.82
C PHE A 25 -9.88 2.29 -5.32
N GLN A 26 -8.88 2.23 -6.18
CA GLN A 26 -7.50 2.60 -5.86
C GLN A 26 -7.41 4.07 -5.40
N THR A 27 -8.00 5.00 -6.15
CA THR A 27 -7.99 6.43 -5.81
C THR A 27 -8.81 6.71 -4.55
N SER A 28 -10.00 6.14 -4.42
CA SER A 28 -10.85 6.32 -3.23
C SER A 28 -10.17 5.81 -1.97
N PHE A 29 -9.55 4.63 -2.01
CA PHE A 29 -8.84 4.10 -0.85
C PHE A 29 -7.56 4.87 -0.56
N PHE A 30 -6.87 5.38 -1.59
CA PHE A 30 -5.73 6.26 -1.40
C PHE A 30 -6.12 7.58 -0.72
N LEU A 31 -7.22 8.22 -1.14
CA LEU A 31 -7.75 9.40 -0.47
C LEU A 31 -8.17 9.09 0.96
N LEU A 32 -8.86 7.96 1.17
CA LEU A 32 -9.22 7.50 2.53
C LEU A 32 -7.97 7.33 3.39
N PHE A 33 -6.88 6.78 2.85
CA PHE A 33 -5.62 6.61 3.58
C PHE A 33 -4.99 7.95 4.01
N ILE A 34 -5.06 8.99 3.18
CA ILE A 34 -4.56 10.34 3.52
C ILE A 34 -5.49 11.00 4.56
N PHE A 35 -6.80 10.89 4.36
CA PHE A 35 -7.78 11.61 5.17
C PHE A 35 -8.19 10.90 6.46
N ALA A 36 -7.91 9.60 6.61
CA ALA A 36 -8.21 8.83 7.80
C ALA A 36 -7.69 9.46 9.11
N PRO A 37 -6.43 9.94 9.20
CA PRO A 37 -5.97 10.63 10.41
C PRO A 37 -6.66 11.98 10.61
N VAL A 38 -6.96 12.71 9.52
CA VAL A 38 -7.60 14.04 9.56
C VAL A 38 -9.02 13.97 10.12
N PHE A 39 -9.79 12.97 9.70
CA PHE A 39 -11.17 12.74 10.18
C PHE A 39 -11.24 11.84 11.41
N ASN A 40 -10.11 11.53 12.07
CA ASN A 40 -10.05 10.62 13.22
C ASN A 40 -10.69 9.24 12.95
N ILE A 41 -10.67 8.75 11.72
CA ILE A 41 -11.19 7.42 11.36
C ILE A 41 -10.32 6.35 12.02
N PHE A 42 -9.00 6.48 11.85
CA PHE A 42 -8.02 5.62 12.51
C PHE A 42 -6.70 6.38 12.63
N ARG A 43 -6.21 6.57 13.85
CA ARG A 43 -4.85 7.09 14.13
C ARG A 43 -4.37 6.66 15.50
N LEU A 44 -3.05 6.62 15.68
CA LEU A 44 -2.41 6.49 16.99
C LEU A 44 -1.99 7.90 17.43
N ASP A 45 -2.49 8.39 18.56
CA ASP A 45 -2.05 9.68 19.08
C ASP A 45 -0.97 9.44 20.14
N LEU A 46 0.30 9.69 19.79
CA LEU A 46 1.42 9.54 20.73
C LEU A 46 1.34 10.51 21.91
N ASN A 47 0.67 11.66 21.78
CA ASN A 47 0.50 12.59 22.89
C ASN A 47 -0.50 12.05 23.92
N LEU A 48 -1.49 11.28 23.47
CA LEU A 48 -2.54 10.71 24.33
C LEU A 48 -2.29 9.23 24.68
N GLY A 49 -1.34 8.57 24.04
CA GLY A 49 -0.94 7.18 24.30
C GLY A 49 -1.95 6.11 23.91
N HIS A 50 -2.97 6.43 23.08
CA HIS A 50 -4.00 5.47 22.67
C HIS A 50 -4.40 5.62 21.20
N PHE A 51 -5.08 4.58 20.68
CA PHE A 51 -5.62 4.60 19.33
C PHE A 51 -6.97 5.32 19.32
N ILE A 52 -7.24 6.07 18.26
CA ILE A 52 -8.54 6.69 18.02
C ILE A 52 -9.18 5.97 16.84
N PHE A 53 -10.40 5.48 17.04
CA PHE A 53 -11.19 4.78 16.04
C PHE A 53 -12.55 5.46 15.87
N PHE A 54 -12.83 5.99 14.68
CA PHE A 54 -14.03 6.81 14.40
C PHE A 54 -14.30 7.91 15.45
N GLY A 55 -13.26 8.62 15.86
CA GLY A 55 -13.33 9.69 16.86
C GLY A 55 -13.50 9.20 18.30
N GLN A 56 -13.64 7.90 18.54
CA GLN A 56 -13.71 7.31 19.88
C GLN A 56 -12.32 6.86 20.34
N ASN A 57 -12.04 7.02 21.63
CA ASN A 57 -10.78 6.59 22.23
C ASN A 57 -10.80 5.08 22.42
N TRP A 58 -10.01 4.37 21.60
CA TRP A 58 -9.80 2.94 21.72
C TRP A 58 -8.69 2.68 22.73
N THR A 59 -9.06 2.57 24.01
CA THR A 59 -8.12 2.25 25.09
C THR A 59 -8.15 0.75 25.40
N LEU A 60 -6.98 0.21 25.74
CA LEU A 60 -6.80 -1.20 26.13
C LEU A 60 -7.39 -1.51 27.53
N GLY A 61 -7.98 -0.51 28.20
CA GLY A 61 -8.53 -0.65 29.56
C GLY A 61 -7.46 -0.79 30.64
N LEU A 62 -6.21 -0.38 30.37
CA LEU A 62 -5.08 -0.50 31.32
C LEU A 62 -5.07 0.58 32.41
N GLU A 63 -5.94 1.58 32.32
CA GLU A 63 -5.99 2.73 33.23
C GLU A 63 -6.27 2.30 34.68
N ALA A 64 -7.16 1.33 34.90
CA ALA A 64 -7.46 0.81 36.23
C ALA A 64 -6.26 0.06 36.85
N LEU A 65 -5.47 -0.64 36.03
CA LEU A 65 -4.26 -1.33 36.46
C LEU A 65 -3.13 -0.34 36.77
N MET A 66 -2.94 0.68 35.93
CA MET A 66 -1.96 1.76 36.16
C MET A 66 -2.31 2.61 37.38
N ALA A 67 -3.60 2.78 37.69
CA ALA A 67 -4.07 3.46 38.89
C ALA A 67 -3.99 2.60 40.17
N GLY A 68 -3.49 1.35 40.09
CA GLY A 68 -3.35 0.43 41.22
C GLY A 68 -4.68 -0.10 41.79
N LYS A 69 -5.80 0.08 41.06
CA LYS A 69 -7.16 -0.24 41.53
C LYS A 69 -7.81 -1.40 40.75
N GLY A 70 -7.17 -1.91 39.71
CA GLY A 70 -7.70 -2.96 38.83
C GLY A 70 -7.07 -4.33 39.09
N SER A 71 -7.85 -5.39 38.90
CA SER A 71 -7.35 -6.76 38.91
C SER A 71 -6.48 -7.04 37.67
N ALA A 72 -5.33 -7.69 37.84
CA ALA A 72 -4.46 -8.09 36.72
C ALA A 72 -5.21 -8.98 35.70
N LEU A 73 -6.15 -9.80 36.16
CA LEU A 73 -6.96 -10.67 35.30
C LEU A 73 -7.91 -9.87 34.38
N GLU A 74 -8.52 -8.80 34.89
CA GLU A 74 -9.42 -7.94 34.10
C GLU A 74 -8.65 -7.17 33.03
N ALA A 75 -7.42 -6.73 33.32
CA ALA A 75 -6.56 -6.08 32.34
C ALA A 75 -6.17 -7.05 31.22
N VAL A 76 -5.80 -8.29 31.54
CA VAL A 76 -5.48 -9.34 30.55
C VAL A 76 -6.69 -9.65 29.66
N LEU A 77 -7.87 -9.83 30.26
CA LEU A 77 -9.10 -10.10 29.50
C LEU A 77 -9.48 -8.92 28.59
N ASN A 78 -9.34 -7.68 29.06
CA ASN A 78 -9.58 -6.50 28.25
C ASN A 78 -8.60 -6.41 27.07
N ILE A 79 -7.32 -6.73 27.25
CA ILE A 79 -6.35 -6.79 26.13
C ILE A 79 -6.77 -7.86 25.12
N ILE A 80 -7.10 -9.07 25.56
CA ILE A 80 -7.48 -10.17 24.66
C ILE A 80 -8.72 -9.79 23.87
N VAL A 81 -9.76 -9.27 24.52
CA VAL A 81 -11.03 -8.97 23.88
C VAL A 81 -10.95 -7.70 23.02
N ARG A 82 -10.27 -6.64 23.48
CA ARG A 82 -10.23 -5.34 22.77
C ARG A 82 -9.06 -5.20 21.81
N ALA A 83 -8.03 -6.03 21.88
CA ALA A 83 -6.91 -5.98 20.93
C ALA A 83 -6.82 -7.25 20.10
N PHE A 84 -6.79 -8.42 20.74
CA PHE A 84 -6.51 -9.67 20.03
C PHE A 84 -7.71 -10.17 19.22
N LEU A 85 -8.92 -10.13 19.77
CA LEU A 85 -10.15 -10.55 19.08
C LEU A 85 -10.43 -9.75 17.78
N PRO A 86 -10.39 -8.40 17.77
CA PRO A 86 -10.59 -7.65 16.52
C PRO A 86 -9.45 -7.90 15.53
N LEU A 87 -8.20 -8.02 16.00
CA LEU A 87 -7.06 -8.34 15.14
C LEU A 87 -7.22 -9.73 14.49
N LEU A 88 -7.62 -10.74 15.28
CA LEU A 88 -7.86 -12.09 14.78
C LEU A 88 -9.00 -12.11 13.76
N GLY A 89 -10.09 -11.38 14.03
CA GLY A 89 -11.20 -11.21 13.10
C GLY A 89 -10.75 -10.63 11.75
N LEU A 90 -9.91 -9.57 11.78
CA LEU A 90 -9.31 -9.01 10.58
C LEU A 90 -8.43 -10.03 9.85
N VAL A 91 -7.54 -10.74 10.56
CA VAL A 91 -6.66 -11.75 9.96
C VAL A 91 -7.47 -12.87 9.30
N ILE A 92 -8.54 -13.36 9.93
CA ILE A 92 -9.41 -14.40 9.37
C ILE A 92 -10.14 -13.88 8.13
N LEU A 93 -10.74 -12.69 8.18
CA LEU A 93 -11.47 -12.12 7.06
C LEU A 93 -10.55 -11.85 5.85
N PHE A 94 -9.40 -11.21 6.10
CA PHE A 94 -8.39 -10.97 5.06
C PHE A 94 -7.80 -12.28 4.55
N GLY A 95 -7.56 -13.25 5.42
CA GLY A 95 -7.10 -14.59 5.05
C GLY A 95 -8.11 -15.30 4.14
N TRP A 96 -9.37 -15.36 4.53
CA TRP A 96 -10.44 -16.00 3.76
C TRP A 96 -10.65 -15.35 2.38
N THR A 97 -10.69 -14.01 2.34
CA THR A 97 -10.80 -13.28 1.06
C THR A 97 -9.58 -13.54 0.17
N SER A 98 -8.37 -13.61 0.75
CA SER A 98 -7.15 -13.91 0.00
C SER A 98 -7.08 -15.35 -0.48
N TRP A 99 -7.59 -16.30 0.32
CA TRP A 99 -7.67 -17.72 -0.05
C TRP A 99 -8.58 -17.93 -1.27
N LYS A 100 -9.68 -17.17 -1.34
CA LYS A 100 -10.67 -17.27 -2.43
C LYS A 100 -10.30 -16.45 -3.67
N TYR A 101 -9.81 -15.23 -3.50
CA TYR A 101 -9.62 -14.25 -4.59
C TYR A 101 -8.14 -13.89 -4.85
N GLY A 102 -7.19 -14.41 -4.08
CA GLY A 102 -5.77 -14.10 -4.20
C GLY A 102 -5.41 -12.72 -3.69
N ARG A 103 -4.48 -12.03 -4.37
CA ARG A 103 -3.96 -10.70 -3.98
C ARG A 103 -4.92 -9.55 -4.33
N LEU A 104 -6.21 -9.71 -4.02
CA LEU A 104 -7.26 -8.74 -4.36
C LEU A 104 -6.99 -7.37 -3.71
N TYR A 105 -6.66 -7.35 -2.42
CA TYR A 105 -6.34 -6.13 -1.68
C TYR A 105 -5.16 -5.39 -2.31
N CYS A 106 -4.03 -6.07 -2.56
CA CYS A 106 -2.88 -5.46 -3.20
C CYS A 106 -3.20 -4.87 -4.58
N GLY A 107 -4.10 -5.48 -5.36
CA GLY A 107 -4.46 -4.99 -6.69
C GLY A 107 -5.48 -3.85 -6.72
N TRP A 108 -6.39 -3.80 -5.74
CA TRP A 108 -7.57 -2.91 -5.78
C TRP A 108 -7.60 -1.82 -4.72
N LEU A 109 -7.06 -2.09 -3.53
CA LEU A 109 -7.22 -1.21 -2.37
C LEU A 109 -5.88 -0.66 -1.88
N CYS A 110 -4.78 -1.40 -2.05
CA CYS A 110 -3.49 -1.01 -1.49
C CYS A 110 -3.03 0.38 -2.03
N PRO A 111 -2.87 1.38 -1.14
CA PRO A 111 -2.49 2.73 -1.56
C PRO A 111 -1.05 2.75 -2.09
N HIS A 112 -0.16 1.91 -1.53
CA HIS A 112 1.22 1.76 -1.99
C HIS A 112 1.29 1.21 -3.42
N PHE A 113 0.52 0.15 -3.72
CA PHE A 113 0.49 -0.43 -5.07
C PHE A 113 -0.06 0.55 -6.10
N SER A 114 -1.04 1.36 -5.73
CA SER A 114 -1.64 2.37 -6.62
C SER A 114 -0.61 3.39 -7.11
N VAL A 115 0.26 3.86 -6.20
CA VAL A 115 1.38 4.75 -6.55
C VAL A 115 2.45 4.01 -7.36
N VAL A 116 2.80 2.79 -6.97
CA VAL A 116 3.75 1.94 -7.70
C VAL A 116 3.29 1.69 -9.13
N GLU A 117 2.00 1.41 -9.36
CA GLU A 117 1.40 1.23 -10.68
C GLU A 117 1.52 2.51 -11.53
N MET A 118 1.27 3.67 -10.94
CA MET A 118 1.42 4.96 -11.61
C MET A 118 2.89 5.25 -11.96
N ILE A 119 3.82 5.06 -11.02
CA ILE A 119 5.27 5.23 -11.26
C ILE A 119 5.74 4.26 -12.34
N ASN A 120 5.30 3.00 -12.33
CA ASN A 120 5.59 2.03 -13.38
C ASN A 120 5.13 2.54 -14.75
N ASN A 121 3.92 3.08 -14.85
CA ASN A 121 3.43 3.63 -16.12
C ASN A 121 4.25 4.84 -16.60
N LEU A 122 4.73 5.69 -15.67
CA LEU A 122 5.64 6.80 -16.01
C LEU A 122 7.03 6.27 -16.44
N MET A 123 7.59 5.29 -15.73
CA MET A 123 8.88 4.67 -16.07
C MET A 123 8.86 3.98 -17.43
N ARG A 124 7.74 3.35 -17.79
CA ARG A 124 7.55 2.79 -19.13
C ARG A 124 7.56 3.87 -20.20
N LYS A 125 6.94 5.03 -19.95
CA LYS A 125 7.01 6.18 -20.88
C LYS A 125 8.41 6.79 -20.93
N ALA A 126 9.17 6.74 -19.84
CA ALA A 126 10.51 7.31 -19.76
C ALA A 126 11.61 6.44 -20.40
N SER A 127 11.60 5.14 -20.09
CA SER A 127 12.69 4.20 -20.44
C SER A 127 12.21 2.96 -21.20
N GLY A 128 10.90 2.75 -21.33
CA GLY A 128 10.34 1.53 -21.90
C GLY A 128 10.44 0.33 -20.96
N LYS A 129 10.95 0.50 -19.73
CA LYS A 129 11.08 -0.57 -18.73
C LYS A 129 10.08 -0.36 -17.60
N PHE A 130 9.68 -1.44 -16.94
CA PHE A 130 8.92 -1.32 -15.71
C PHE A 130 9.87 -0.85 -14.61
N SER A 131 10.91 -1.61 -14.31
CA SER A 131 11.94 -1.28 -13.33
C SER A 131 13.29 -0.93 -13.97
N LEU A 132 14.14 -0.20 -13.25
CA LEU A 132 15.53 0.08 -13.64
C LEU A 132 16.34 -1.22 -13.80
N TRP A 133 15.99 -2.25 -13.02
CA TRP A 133 16.65 -3.56 -13.03
C TRP A 133 16.22 -4.47 -14.18
N ASP A 134 15.18 -4.11 -14.94
CA ASP A 134 14.69 -4.97 -16.02
C ASP A 134 15.64 -4.95 -17.22
N LYS A 135 15.99 -6.14 -17.70
CA LYS A 135 16.81 -6.30 -18.92
C LYS A 135 15.99 -6.00 -20.19
N LYS A 136 14.74 -6.47 -20.23
CA LYS A 136 13.85 -6.34 -21.39
C LYS A 136 13.03 -5.05 -21.33
N THR A 137 12.80 -4.43 -22.49
CA THR A 137 11.89 -3.30 -22.63
C THR A 137 10.48 -3.80 -22.97
N SER A 138 9.47 -3.25 -22.31
CA SER A 138 8.06 -3.44 -22.61
C SER A 138 7.56 -2.29 -23.49
N LEU A 139 7.72 -2.45 -24.79
CA LEU A 139 7.35 -1.44 -25.79
C LEU A 139 5.87 -1.50 -26.19
N TYR A 140 5.07 -2.42 -25.66
CA TYR A 140 3.66 -2.59 -26.03
C TYR A 140 2.76 -2.40 -24.82
N ASN A 141 1.69 -1.61 -24.97
CA ASN A 141 0.66 -1.51 -23.95
C ASN A 141 -0.24 -2.76 -23.92
N THR A 142 -1.08 -2.90 -22.89
CA THR A 142 -2.12 -3.93 -22.81
C THR A 142 -3.07 -3.93 -24.00
N SER A 143 -3.23 -2.77 -24.66
CA SER A 143 -4.01 -2.61 -25.90
C SER A 143 -3.21 -2.90 -27.19
N GLY A 144 -1.98 -3.41 -27.10
CA GLY A 144 -1.13 -3.70 -28.27
C GLY A 144 -0.46 -2.48 -28.92
N LYS A 145 -0.76 -1.25 -28.48
CA LYS A 145 -0.14 -0.02 -29.01
C LYS A 145 1.34 0.08 -28.60
N LYS A 146 2.21 0.41 -29.56
CA LYS A 146 3.63 0.67 -29.32
C LYS A 146 3.82 1.96 -28.50
N ILE A 147 4.49 1.86 -27.37
CA ILE A 147 4.92 2.98 -26.52
C ILE A 147 6.31 3.39 -27.00
N GLN A 148 6.49 4.66 -27.37
CA GLN A 148 7.80 5.22 -27.68
C GLN A 148 8.38 5.86 -26.41
N PRO A 149 9.47 5.32 -25.84
CA PRO A 149 10.09 5.90 -24.66
C PRO A 149 10.66 7.29 -24.96
N ARG A 150 10.40 8.27 -24.09
CA ARG A 150 11.02 9.60 -24.17
C ARG A 150 11.70 9.91 -22.84
N LYS A 151 13.01 10.19 -22.90
CA LYS A 151 13.83 10.45 -21.69
C LYS A 151 13.34 11.65 -20.87
N SER A 152 12.64 12.61 -21.46
CA SER A 152 12.08 13.77 -20.75
C SER A 152 11.09 13.40 -19.64
N TYR A 153 10.41 12.25 -19.74
CA TYR A 153 9.53 11.77 -18.67
C TYR A 153 10.27 11.39 -17.38
N TRP A 154 11.61 11.29 -17.38
CA TRP A 154 12.38 11.04 -16.16
C TRP A 154 12.21 12.15 -15.12
N TRP A 155 12.07 13.41 -15.53
CA TRP A 155 11.75 14.50 -14.62
C TRP A 155 10.42 14.27 -13.89
N LEU A 156 9.40 13.78 -14.62
CA LEU A 156 8.11 13.41 -14.04
C LEU A 156 8.21 12.18 -13.13
N VAL A 157 9.04 11.19 -13.48
CA VAL A 157 9.29 10.02 -12.61
C VAL A 157 9.92 10.45 -11.30
N ILE A 158 11.00 11.23 -11.35
CA ILE A 158 11.72 11.70 -10.15
C ILE A 158 10.81 12.58 -9.29
N SER A 159 10.11 13.53 -9.91
CA SER A 159 9.15 14.40 -9.22
C SER A 159 8.03 13.59 -8.56
N ALA A 160 7.45 12.61 -9.27
CA ALA A 160 6.44 11.73 -8.68
C ALA A 160 7.01 10.91 -7.52
N VAL A 161 8.18 10.29 -7.68
CA VAL A 161 8.81 9.49 -6.61
C VAL A 161 9.02 10.32 -5.36
N VAL A 162 9.67 11.48 -5.48
CA VAL A 162 9.97 12.35 -4.33
C VAL A 162 8.68 12.93 -3.74
N GLY A 163 7.75 13.38 -4.59
CA GLY A 163 6.48 13.95 -4.15
C GLY A 163 5.61 12.96 -3.38
N PHE A 164 5.47 11.73 -3.88
CA PHE A 164 4.74 10.67 -3.19
C PHE A 164 5.47 10.17 -1.94
N ALA A 165 6.80 10.10 -1.96
CA ALA A 165 7.59 9.75 -0.78
C ALA A 165 7.40 10.78 0.35
N PHE A 166 7.45 12.08 0.02
CA PHE A 166 7.21 13.16 0.96
C PHE A 166 5.78 13.14 1.49
N LEU A 167 4.80 12.98 0.61
CA LEU A 167 3.39 12.83 1.00
C LEU A 167 3.20 11.68 1.98
N TRP A 168 3.78 10.50 1.71
CA TRP A 168 3.70 9.37 2.61
C TRP A 168 4.37 9.63 3.96
N ALA A 169 5.54 10.29 3.95
CA ALA A 169 6.25 10.62 5.18
C ALA A 169 5.40 11.53 6.08
N VAL A 170 4.75 12.55 5.50
CA VAL A 170 3.83 13.44 6.22
C VAL A 170 2.60 12.65 6.71
N VAL A 171 1.99 11.84 5.86
CA VAL A 171 0.81 11.03 6.23
C VAL A 171 1.14 10.08 7.38
N PHE A 172 2.26 9.35 7.33
CA PHE A 172 2.71 8.51 8.43
C PHE A 172 2.93 9.28 9.73
N LEU A 173 3.46 10.51 9.64
CA LEU A 173 3.59 11.36 10.81
C LEU A 173 2.22 11.76 11.38
N THR A 174 1.22 12.05 10.53
CA THR A 174 -0.17 12.33 10.98
C THR A 174 -0.91 11.12 11.55
N TYR A 175 -0.45 9.90 11.25
CA TYR A 175 -0.95 8.68 11.91
C TYR A 175 -0.39 8.50 13.33
N LEU A 176 0.69 9.22 13.68
CA LEU A 176 1.38 9.16 14.98
C LEU A 176 1.12 10.40 15.84
N LEU A 177 0.95 11.56 15.22
CA LEU A 177 0.80 12.87 15.87
C LEU A 177 -0.46 13.59 15.36
N PRO A 178 -1.01 14.57 16.11
CA PRO A 178 -2.19 15.31 15.70
C PRO A 178 -2.03 15.99 14.33
N PRO A 179 -2.94 15.73 13.36
CA PRO A 179 -2.80 16.27 12.00
C PRO A 179 -2.82 17.80 11.96
N LYS A 180 -3.59 18.44 12.85
CA LYS A 180 -3.65 19.91 12.97
C LYS A 180 -2.27 20.50 13.30
N GLU A 181 -1.54 19.86 14.22
CA GLU A 181 -0.21 20.30 14.62
C GLU A 181 0.80 20.12 13.47
N ILE A 182 0.81 18.94 12.84
CA ILE A 182 1.74 18.65 11.74
C ILE A 182 1.51 19.58 10.55
N TYR A 183 0.27 19.79 10.12
CA TYR A 183 -0.01 20.69 9.00
C TYR A 183 0.25 22.15 9.34
N TYR A 184 -0.05 22.59 10.56
CA TYR A 184 0.29 23.94 11.02
C TYR A 184 1.81 24.17 10.99
N ASN A 185 2.58 23.24 11.57
CA ASN A 185 4.04 23.33 11.61
C ASN A 185 4.67 23.25 10.22
N LEU A 186 4.07 22.47 9.30
CA LEU A 186 4.54 22.37 7.93
C LEU A 186 4.30 23.68 7.15
N LEU A 187 3.15 24.31 7.32
CA LEU A 187 2.81 25.57 6.66
C LEU A 187 3.65 26.76 7.15
N HIS A 188 3.97 26.78 8.45
CA HIS A 188 4.78 27.85 9.06
C HIS A 188 6.29 27.54 9.09
N PHE A 189 6.72 26.43 8.49
CA PHE A 189 8.11 25.95 8.53
C PHE A 189 8.68 25.81 9.96
N SER A 190 7.83 25.54 10.94
CA SER A 190 8.17 25.44 12.37
C SER A 190 8.22 23.98 12.87
N LEU A 191 8.57 23.03 11.99
CA LEU A 191 8.69 21.62 12.36
C LEU A 191 9.73 21.43 13.47
N THR A 192 9.38 20.64 14.50
CA THR A 192 10.34 20.29 15.54
C THR A 192 11.48 19.44 14.95
N ARG A 193 12.63 19.39 15.63
CA ARG A 193 13.80 18.62 15.17
C ARG A 193 13.44 17.16 14.85
N ASN A 194 12.63 16.53 15.71
CA ASN A 194 12.22 15.14 15.52
C ASN A 194 11.25 14.97 14.34
N GLN A 195 10.31 15.90 14.16
CA GLN A 195 9.38 15.91 13.02
C GLN A 195 10.15 16.09 11.70
N MET A 196 11.09 17.03 11.65
CA MET A 196 11.92 17.28 10.48
C MET A 196 12.81 16.07 10.14
N LEU A 197 13.45 15.46 11.15
CA LEU A 197 14.26 14.27 10.96
C LEU A 197 13.41 13.10 10.45
N PHE A 198 12.24 12.87 11.05
CA PHE A 198 11.33 11.81 10.62
C PHE A 198 10.91 12.01 9.16
N VAL A 199 10.41 13.20 8.79
CA VAL A 199 9.97 13.48 7.43
C VAL A 199 11.13 13.36 6.44
N GLY A 200 12.31 13.89 6.77
CA GLY A 200 13.49 13.81 5.91
C GLY A 200 13.95 12.38 5.67
N VAL A 201 14.19 11.61 6.74
CA VAL A 201 14.66 10.22 6.66
C VAL A 201 13.62 9.32 6.01
N ALA A 202 12.35 9.45 6.39
CA ALA A 202 11.27 8.66 5.79
C ALA A 202 11.11 8.99 4.29
N THR A 203 11.15 10.26 3.89
CA THR A 203 11.09 10.67 2.48
C THR A 203 12.26 10.08 1.69
N PHE A 204 13.47 10.10 2.25
CA PHE A 204 14.65 9.53 1.61
C PHE A 204 14.52 8.02 1.41
N LEU A 205 14.20 7.26 2.47
CA LEU A 205 14.04 5.81 2.40
C LEU A 205 12.90 5.39 1.48
N LEU A 206 11.76 6.08 1.53
CA LEU A 206 10.62 5.83 0.64
C LEU A 206 10.95 6.19 -0.82
N SER A 207 11.74 7.22 -1.06
CA SER A 207 12.19 7.55 -2.43
C SER A 207 13.05 6.42 -3.01
N ILE A 208 13.95 5.84 -2.21
CA ILE A 208 14.74 4.67 -2.60
C ILE A 208 13.82 3.47 -2.88
N GLU A 209 12.84 3.23 -2.00
CA GLU A 209 11.88 2.14 -2.14
C GLU A 209 11.08 2.27 -3.45
N PHE A 210 10.44 3.42 -3.68
CA PHE A 210 9.64 3.66 -4.88
C PHE A 210 10.46 3.62 -6.18
N MET A 211 11.71 4.11 -6.16
CA MET A 211 12.57 4.13 -7.34
C MET A 211 13.15 2.75 -7.67
N PHE A 212 13.70 2.06 -6.66
CA PHE A 212 14.55 0.88 -6.87
C PHE A 212 13.96 -0.42 -6.32
N ALA A 213 13.30 -0.39 -5.16
CA ALA A 213 12.96 -1.60 -4.40
C ALA A 213 11.47 -1.97 -4.40
N ARG A 214 10.60 -1.23 -5.10
CA ARG A 214 9.14 -1.38 -5.00
C ARG A 214 8.58 -2.79 -5.22
N HIS A 215 9.15 -3.53 -6.17
CA HIS A 215 8.71 -4.90 -6.45
C HIS A 215 9.24 -5.89 -5.41
N LEU A 216 10.41 -5.59 -4.82
CA LEU A 216 10.98 -6.37 -3.72
C LEU A 216 10.14 -6.15 -2.44
N PHE A 217 9.80 -4.90 -2.15
CA PHE A 217 8.99 -4.52 -1.00
C PHE A 217 7.63 -5.21 -1.02
N CYS A 218 6.85 -5.05 -2.10
CA CYS A 218 5.54 -5.69 -2.24
C CYS A 218 5.57 -7.22 -2.23
N ARG A 219 6.72 -7.84 -2.56
CA ARG A 219 6.85 -9.31 -2.65
C ARG A 219 7.34 -9.93 -1.34
N PHE A 220 8.24 -9.27 -0.61
CA PHE A 220 8.96 -9.87 0.51
C PHE A 220 8.84 -9.08 1.83
N ALA A 221 8.60 -7.77 1.79
CA ALA A 221 8.59 -6.94 3.00
C ALA A 221 7.18 -6.54 3.45
N CYS A 222 6.25 -6.30 2.51
CA CYS A 222 4.88 -5.93 2.82
C CYS A 222 4.15 -7.12 3.46
N ALA A 223 3.91 -7.05 4.77
CA ALA A 223 3.28 -8.11 5.55
C ALA A 223 1.95 -8.58 4.93
N VAL A 224 1.09 -7.64 4.51
CA VAL A 224 -0.18 -7.96 3.85
C VAL A 224 0.07 -8.74 2.55
N GLY A 225 0.94 -8.22 1.66
CA GLY A 225 1.22 -8.87 0.39
C GLY A 225 1.80 -10.28 0.54
N VAL A 226 2.71 -10.49 1.50
CA VAL A 226 3.27 -11.81 1.82
C VAL A 226 2.19 -12.76 2.32
N PHE A 227 1.39 -12.35 3.31
CA PHE A 227 0.30 -13.16 3.84
C PHE A 227 -0.73 -13.57 2.77
N GLN A 228 -1.21 -12.62 1.95
CA GLN A 228 -2.16 -12.92 0.88
C GLN A 228 -1.62 -13.97 -0.10
N SER A 229 -0.32 -13.93 -0.35
CA SER A 229 0.34 -14.87 -1.27
C SER A 229 0.43 -16.27 -0.69
N LEU A 230 0.87 -16.39 0.57
CA LEU A 230 1.00 -17.67 1.25
C LEU A 230 -0.35 -18.35 1.38
N VAL A 231 -1.36 -17.60 1.82
CA VAL A 231 -2.73 -18.11 1.99
C VAL A 231 -3.33 -18.55 0.65
N TRP A 232 -3.09 -17.80 -0.43
CA TRP A 232 -3.55 -18.19 -1.77
C TRP A 232 -2.83 -19.44 -2.29
N MET A 233 -1.52 -19.56 -2.07
CA MET A 233 -0.75 -20.76 -2.48
C MET A 233 -1.16 -22.02 -1.73
N ALA A 234 -1.74 -21.89 -0.53
CA ALA A 234 -2.32 -23.03 0.19
C ALA A 234 -3.60 -23.58 -0.49
N ASN A 235 -4.23 -22.82 -1.39
CA ASN A 235 -5.42 -23.26 -2.11
C ASN A 235 -5.06 -24.08 -3.35
N LYS A 236 -5.26 -25.41 -3.30
CA LYS A 236 -4.99 -26.32 -4.43
C LYS A 236 -5.88 -26.08 -5.66
N ARG A 237 -6.99 -25.34 -5.52
CA ARG A 237 -7.92 -25.01 -6.62
C ARG A 237 -7.64 -23.62 -7.21
N ALA A 238 -6.58 -22.95 -6.79
CA ALA A 238 -6.24 -21.62 -7.26
C ALA A 238 -5.83 -21.61 -8.74
N MET A 239 -6.29 -20.61 -9.49
CA MET A 239 -5.94 -20.43 -10.89
C MET A 239 -4.50 -19.93 -11.05
N VAL A 240 -3.62 -20.74 -11.63
CA VAL A 240 -2.23 -20.36 -11.93
C VAL A 240 -2.12 -19.99 -13.41
N VAL A 241 -1.73 -18.74 -13.70
CA VAL A 241 -1.43 -18.29 -15.06
C VAL A 241 0.08 -18.36 -15.29
N SER A 242 0.51 -19.26 -16.17
CA SER A 242 1.91 -19.37 -16.60
C SER A 242 2.10 -18.85 -18.02
N PHE A 243 3.11 -18.02 -18.23
CA PHE A 243 3.50 -17.56 -19.56
C PHE A 243 4.64 -18.42 -20.11
N ASN A 244 4.58 -18.75 -21.40
CA ASN A 244 5.68 -19.44 -22.07
C ASN A 244 6.86 -18.47 -22.25
N ARG A 245 7.89 -18.61 -21.40
CA ARG A 245 9.09 -17.75 -21.39
C ARG A 245 9.84 -17.69 -22.72
N LYS A 246 9.69 -18.69 -23.60
CA LYS A 246 10.32 -18.68 -24.93
C LYS A 246 9.69 -17.64 -25.87
N ASN A 247 8.43 -17.26 -25.62
CA ASN A 247 7.64 -16.37 -26.47
C ASN A 247 7.24 -15.07 -25.74
N ALA A 248 7.86 -14.74 -24.60
CA ALA A 248 7.51 -13.62 -23.71
C ALA A 248 8.56 -12.50 -23.67
#